data_AF-A0A7S0RWV5-F1
#
_entry.id   AF-A0A7S0RWV5-F1
#
_cell.length_a   1.000
_cell.length_b   1.000
_cell.length_c   1.000
_cell.angle_alpha   90.00
_cell.angle_beta   90.00
_cell.angle_gamma   90.00
#
_symmetry.space_group_name_H-M   'P 1'
#
loop_
_entity.id
_entity.type
_entity.pdbx_description
1 polymer ?
#
loop_
_entity_poly.entity_id
_entity_poly.type
_entity_poly.pdbx_seq_one_letter_code
_entity_poly.pdbx_strand_id
1 'polypeptide(L)'
;PYTEKRNHGVVVLLMLESAPFNMVETFARAMPSWDKFFLTPQGLDVLLVFPDNAAKDIEQVAEKAIGLKPHAENDDLNRKLGSLKVWRYKDSEDFRIYTLRIPKISIPSYAKHQLAKTDGKVTCGGSGRGFSENYVTGNMWYINKMFDLKLLSCYKYFFKVDYDVFFLRPLALNLFQQMEERQAVFVHSGTAVQSPCGTDMDSAMAQFAKENRQDFKTQHISFRQYSKTTTYDYTLDFPHAGDMYEGNFVGGRITFWNSKKLLKLAGFLENYPNGFYANRWTDQTYWHNALALYLPNYNSKVLNIEAERTMTVSNEEELQGSFFHAKTLDQQAMNLYCETVFGCSTEAADEMRHQMTSAEAVMGIVK
;
A
#
# COMPACT_ATOMS: atom_id res chain seq x y z
N PRO A 1 15.84 -8.71 -25.45
CA PRO A 1 16.29 -7.38 -24.96
C PRO A 1 15.28 -6.31 -25.39
N TYR A 2 14.36 -5.94 -24.50
CA TYR A 2 13.37 -4.87 -24.76
C TYR A 2 13.98 -3.51 -24.42
N THR A 3 14.32 -2.75 -25.46
CA THR A 3 14.89 -1.39 -25.44
C THR A 3 13.84 -0.29 -25.63
N GLU A 4 12.54 -0.63 -25.63
CA GLU A 4 11.48 0.38 -25.58
C GLU A 4 11.46 1.08 -24.22
N LYS A 5 11.21 2.40 -24.24
CA LYS A 5 11.01 3.27 -23.07
C LYS A 5 10.24 2.51 -21.97
N ARG A 6 10.95 1.94 -21.00
CA ARG A 6 10.30 1.20 -19.92
C ARG A 6 9.76 2.21 -18.93
N ASN A 7 8.48 2.11 -18.63
CA ASN A 7 7.87 2.72 -17.46
C ASN A 7 8.73 2.38 -16.23
N HIS A 8 9.17 3.40 -15.51
CA HIS A 8 10.18 3.24 -14.45
C HIS A 8 9.61 2.61 -13.18
N GLY A 9 8.28 2.59 -13.04
CA GLY A 9 7.61 1.99 -11.90
C GLY A 9 6.24 1.42 -12.22
N VAL A 10 5.70 0.75 -11.20
CA VAL A 10 4.38 0.12 -11.23
C VAL A 10 3.62 0.46 -9.95
N VAL A 11 2.34 0.80 -10.10
CA VAL A 11 1.40 0.92 -8.98
C VAL A 11 0.84 -0.46 -8.68
N VAL A 12 0.83 -0.87 -7.42
CA VAL A 12 0.28 -2.14 -6.96
C VAL A 12 -0.95 -1.85 -6.10
N LEU A 13 -2.08 -2.43 -6.51
CA LEU A 13 -3.34 -2.35 -5.80
C LEU A 13 -3.79 -3.75 -5.39
N LEU A 14 -3.99 -3.96 -4.08
CA LEU A 14 -4.51 -5.21 -3.54
C LEU A 14 -5.99 -5.07 -3.13
N MET A 15 -6.84 -5.93 -3.69
CA MET A 15 -8.29 -5.92 -3.53
C MET A 15 -8.75 -7.25 -2.92
N LEU A 16 -8.62 -7.40 -1.59
CA LEU A 16 -8.90 -8.65 -0.88
C LEU A 16 -10.28 -8.71 -0.18
N GLU A 17 -11.03 -7.62 -0.08
CA GLU A 17 -12.30 -7.66 0.64
C GLU A 17 -13.44 -8.26 -0.20
N SER A 18 -14.30 -9.02 0.48
CA SER A 18 -15.38 -9.81 -0.09
C SER A 18 -16.63 -9.01 -0.50
N ALA A 19 -16.61 -7.68 -0.39
CA ALA A 19 -17.67 -6.80 -0.87
C ALA A 19 -17.21 -6.12 -2.17
N PRO A 20 -17.17 -6.87 -3.30
CA PRO A 20 -16.67 -6.34 -4.56
C PRO A 20 -17.42 -5.07 -4.97
N PHE A 21 -18.71 -4.95 -4.68
CA PHE A 21 -19.53 -3.81 -5.12
C PHE A 21 -19.00 -2.44 -4.62
N ASN A 22 -18.76 -2.28 -3.32
CA ASN A 22 -18.31 -0.99 -2.78
C ASN A 22 -16.86 -0.68 -3.15
N MET A 23 -16.00 -1.69 -3.21
CA MET A 23 -14.59 -1.51 -3.57
C MET A 23 -14.46 -1.11 -5.04
N VAL A 24 -15.21 -1.77 -5.90
CA VAL A 24 -15.22 -1.54 -7.33
C VAL A 24 -15.76 -0.15 -7.67
N GLU A 25 -16.85 0.29 -7.05
CA GLU A 25 -17.37 1.65 -7.24
C GLU A 25 -16.38 2.69 -6.72
N THR A 26 -15.75 2.43 -5.57
CA THR A 26 -14.75 3.34 -5.01
C THR A 26 -13.52 3.45 -5.91
N PHE A 27 -13.02 2.33 -6.42
CA PHE A 27 -11.91 2.31 -7.38
C PHE A 27 -12.29 3.03 -8.68
N ALA A 28 -13.48 2.78 -9.23
CA ALA A 28 -13.96 3.45 -10.44
C ALA A 28 -14.03 4.98 -10.27
N ARG A 29 -14.35 5.46 -9.06
CA ARG A 29 -14.31 6.89 -8.72
C ARG A 29 -12.88 7.41 -8.54
N ALA A 30 -12.02 6.66 -7.86
CA ALA A 30 -10.64 7.07 -7.58
C ALA A 30 -9.77 7.10 -8.85
N MET A 31 -9.94 6.13 -9.76
CA MET A 31 -9.06 5.91 -10.91
C MET A 31 -8.94 7.11 -11.86
N PRO A 32 -10.00 7.85 -12.24
CA PRO A 32 -9.86 9.09 -13.01
C PRO A 32 -8.89 10.10 -12.38
N SER A 33 -8.90 10.22 -11.05
CA SER A 33 -7.98 11.09 -10.32
C SER A 33 -6.55 10.57 -10.36
N TRP A 34 -6.37 9.25 -10.26
CA TRP A 34 -5.05 8.61 -10.35
C TRP A 34 -4.47 8.80 -11.74
N ASP A 35 -5.24 8.51 -12.79
CA ASP A 35 -4.85 8.67 -14.18
C ASP A 35 -4.40 10.11 -14.46
N LYS A 36 -5.27 11.08 -14.16
CA LYS A 36 -5.06 12.49 -14.48
C LYS A 36 -3.89 13.12 -13.72
N PHE A 37 -3.70 12.77 -12.45
CA PHE A 37 -2.79 13.49 -11.57
C PHE A 37 -1.55 12.73 -11.13
N PHE A 38 -1.50 11.42 -11.39
CA PHE A 38 -0.42 10.57 -10.93
C PHE A 38 0.09 9.60 -12.00
N LEU A 39 -0.73 8.68 -12.50
CA LEU A 39 -0.30 7.57 -13.35
C LEU A 39 0.26 8.06 -14.69
N THR A 40 -0.55 8.76 -15.48
CA THR A 40 -0.15 9.22 -16.82
C THR A 40 1.00 10.24 -16.75
N PRO A 41 0.95 11.26 -15.87
CA PRO A 41 2.06 12.21 -15.74
C PRO A 41 3.42 11.57 -15.36
N GLN A 42 3.41 10.47 -14.61
CA GLN A 42 4.63 9.78 -14.19
C GLN A 42 5.02 8.62 -15.13
N GLY A 43 4.15 8.20 -16.04
CA GLY A 43 4.38 7.01 -16.90
C GLY A 43 4.41 5.73 -16.07
N LEU A 44 3.37 5.51 -15.27
CA LEU A 44 3.25 4.34 -14.38
C LEU A 44 2.35 3.27 -14.99
N ASP A 45 2.81 2.02 -14.93
CA ASP A 45 1.92 0.87 -15.12
C ASP A 45 1.12 0.58 -13.84
N VAL A 46 0.04 -0.18 -13.94
CA VAL A 46 -0.80 -0.58 -12.80
C VAL A 46 -0.88 -2.11 -12.70
N LEU A 47 -0.77 -2.66 -11.51
CA LEU A 47 -1.00 -4.05 -11.17
C LEU A 47 -2.18 -4.15 -10.21
N LEU A 48 -3.30 -4.71 -10.69
CA LEU A 48 -4.47 -5.03 -9.89
C LEU A 48 -4.38 -6.47 -9.38
N VAL A 49 -4.43 -6.66 -8.07
CA VAL A 49 -4.33 -7.98 -7.43
C VAL A 49 -5.63 -8.29 -6.71
N PHE A 50 -6.26 -9.42 -7.02
CA PHE A 50 -7.56 -9.79 -6.44
C PHE A 50 -7.74 -11.30 -6.36
N PRO A 51 -8.63 -11.79 -5.47
CA PRO A 51 -8.86 -13.21 -5.32
C PRO A 51 -9.62 -13.78 -6.54
N ASP A 52 -9.34 -15.03 -6.90
CA ASP A 52 -9.92 -15.71 -8.06
C ASP A 52 -11.45 -15.63 -8.12
N ASN A 53 -12.13 -15.70 -6.98
CA ASN A 53 -13.59 -15.67 -6.90
C ASN A 53 -14.20 -14.29 -7.18
N ALA A 54 -13.44 -13.21 -7.11
CA ALA A 54 -13.88 -11.85 -7.46
C ALA A 54 -13.43 -11.42 -8.87
N ALA A 55 -12.69 -12.27 -9.58
CA ALA A 55 -12.01 -11.91 -10.81
C ALA A 55 -12.96 -11.43 -11.92
N LYS A 56 -14.09 -12.11 -12.09
CA LYS A 56 -15.05 -11.79 -13.15
C LYS A 56 -15.67 -10.41 -12.95
N ASP A 57 -16.09 -10.10 -11.73
CA ASP A 57 -16.76 -8.84 -11.42
C ASP A 57 -15.78 -7.67 -11.54
N ILE A 58 -14.55 -7.82 -11.02
CA ILE A 58 -13.51 -6.81 -11.12
C ILE A 58 -13.09 -6.58 -12.57
N GLU A 59 -12.89 -7.65 -13.35
CA GLU A 59 -12.54 -7.52 -14.78
C GLU A 59 -13.68 -6.82 -15.56
N GLN A 60 -14.94 -7.21 -15.34
CA GLN A 60 -16.09 -6.57 -15.99
C GLN A 60 -16.22 -5.10 -15.65
N VAL A 61 -15.95 -4.70 -14.41
CA VAL A 61 -15.99 -3.29 -14.06
C VAL A 61 -14.76 -2.55 -14.53
N ALA A 62 -13.58 -3.16 -14.54
CA ALA A 62 -12.41 -2.55 -15.15
C ALA A 62 -12.66 -2.28 -16.65
N GLU A 63 -13.33 -3.19 -17.36
CA GLU A 63 -13.79 -2.96 -18.74
C GLU A 63 -14.81 -1.82 -18.81
N LYS A 64 -15.85 -1.85 -17.98
CA LYS A 64 -16.99 -0.92 -18.07
C LYS A 64 -16.68 0.50 -17.56
N ALA A 65 -16.05 0.62 -16.40
CA ALA A 65 -15.86 1.89 -15.70
C ALA A 65 -14.65 2.68 -16.20
N ILE A 66 -13.59 1.99 -16.58
CA ILE A 66 -12.32 2.62 -16.96
C ILE A 66 -11.91 2.30 -18.40
N GLY A 67 -12.76 1.59 -19.14
CA GLY A 67 -12.57 1.32 -20.57
C GLY A 67 -11.40 0.38 -20.86
N LEU A 68 -11.06 -0.54 -19.94
CA LEU A 68 -10.04 -1.53 -20.22
C LEU A 68 -10.48 -2.45 -21.36
N LYS A 69 -9.54 -2.75 -22.24
CA LYS A 69 -9.70 -3.79 -23.25
C LYS A 69 -8.63 -4.87 -23.04
N PRO A 70 -8.98 -6.16 -23.12
CA PRO A 70 -7.99 -7.22 -23.11
C PRO A 70 -6.92 -6.94 -24.18
N HIS A 71 -5.65 -7.02 -23.81
CA HIS A 71 -4.59 -6.98 -24.81
C HIS A 71 -4.62 -8.29 -25.60
N ALA A 72 -4.57 -8.24 -26.93
CA ALA A 72 -4.65 -9.43 -27.77
C ALA A 72 -3.63 -10.49 -27.30
N GLU A 73 -4.05 -11.76 -27.26
CA GLU A 73 -3.42 -12.89 -26.52
C GLU A 73 -1.96 -13.25 -26.90
N ASN A 74 -1.27 -12.45 -27.71
CA ASN A 74 0.06 -12.75 -28.23
C ASN A 74 1.21 -11.98 -27.58
N ASP A 75 1.04 -11.47 -26.36
CA ASP A 75 2.15 -10.87 -25.65
C ASP A 75 2.99 -11.95 -24.93
N ASP A 76 4.25 -12.05 -25.33
CA ASP A 76 5.28 -12.97 -24.83
C ASP A 76 5.45 -12.86 -23.29
N LEU A 77 4.99 -11.73 -22.72
CA LEU A 77 4.94 -11.43 -21.29
C LEU A 77 3.96 -12.34 -20.53
N ASN A 78 2.77 -12.62 -21.10
CA ASN A 78 1.74 -13.46 -20.46
C ASN A 78 2.26 -14.89 -20.24
N ARG A 79 2.98 -15.44 -21.23
CA ARG A 79 3.58 -16.79 -21.13
C ARG A 79 4.66 -16.86 -20.06
N LYS A 80 5.39 -15.77 -19.81
CA LYS A 80 6.50 -15.73 -18.84
C LYS A 80 6.04 -15.48 -17.40
N LEU A 81 4.89 -14.82 -17.23
CA LEU A 81 4.40 -14.37 -15.93
C LEU A 81 3.23 -15.18 -15.36
N GLY A 82 2.71 -16.19 -16.08
CA GLY A 82 1.74 -17.15 -15.55
C GLY A 82 0.30 -16.64 -15.55
N SER A 83 -0.36 -16.57 -14.39
CA SER A 83 -1.77 -16.14 -14.21
C SER A 83 -2.01 -14.64 -14.42
N LEU A 84 -1.01 -13.91 -14.91
CA LEU A 84 -1.10 -12.49 -15.19
C LEU A 84 -1.84 -12.26 -16.51
N LYS A 85 -2.81 -11.35 -16.53
CA LYS A 85 -3.39 -10.82 -17.78
C LYS A 85 -2.96 -9.38 -17.98
N VAL A 86 -2.77 -9.01 -19.24
CA VAL A 86 -2.40 -7.65 -19.67
C VAL A 86 -3.62 -6.98 -20.33
N TRP A 87 -3.84 -5.72 -19.98
CA TRP A 87 -4.94 -4.88 -20.43
C TRP A 87 -4.41 -3.57 -20.98
N ARG A 88 -5.08 -3.06 -22.01
CA ARG A 88 -4.87 -1.69 -22.52
C ARG A 88 -5.91 -0.77 -21.92
N TYR A 89 -5.49 0.43 -21.52
CA TYR A 89 -6.38 1.47 -21.04
C TYR A 89 -6.62 2.52 -22.12
N LYS A 90 -7.91 2.81 -22.43
CA LYS A 90 -8.33 3.85 -23.39
C LYS A 90 -7.58 3.84 -24.74
N ASP A 91 -7.22 2.66 -25.24
CA ASP A 91 -6.43 2.48 -26.46
C ASP A 91 -5.03 3.16 -26.43
N SER A 92 -4.55 3.57 -25.26
CA SER A 92 -3.20 4.12 -25.08
C SER A 92 -2.16 3.01 -25.11
N GLU A 93 -1.02 3.29 -25.76
CA GLU A 93 0.17 2.44 -25.72
C GLU A 93 1.14 2.83 -24.58
N ASP A 94 0.92 3.99 -23.95
CA ASP A 94 1.86 4.59 -23.01
C ASP A 94 1.83 3.96 -21.61
N PHE A 95 0.72 3.31 -21.24
CA PHE A 95 0.64 2.62 -19.95
C PHE A 95 -0.21 1.36 -19.99
N ARG A 96 0.17 0.39 -19.16
CA ARG A 96 -0.42 -0.94 -19.12
C ARG A 96 -1.10 -1.18 -17.78
N ILE A 97 -2.22 -1.90 -17.81
CA ILE A 97 -2.82 -2.46 -16.60
C ILE A 97 -2.62 -3.97 -16.63
N TYR A 98 -2.04 -4.50 -15.58
CA TYR A 98 -1.91 -5.93 -15.31
C TYR A 98 -2.98 -6.34 -14.31
N THR A 99 -3.56 -7.51 -14.50
CA THR A 99 -4.34 -8.17 -13.44
C THR A 99 -3.65 -9.45 -13.02
N LEU A 100 -3.49 -9.61 -11.71
CA LEU A 100 -3.01 -10.82 -11.08
C LEU A 100 -4.13 -11.40 -10.25
N ARG A 101 -4.61 -12.55 -10.69
CA ARG A 101 -5.51 -13.35 -9.89
C ARG A 101 -4.67 -14.19 -8.94
N ILE A 102 -4.97 -14.07 -7.66
CA ILE A 102 -4.35 -14.91 -6.64
C ILE A 102 -5.37 -15.94 -6.16
N PRO A 103 -4.97 -17.22 -6.07
CA PRO A 103 -5.77 -18.18 -5.34
C PRO A 103 -5.93 -17.67 -3.91
N LYS A 104 -7.01 -18.07 -3.25
CA LYS A 104 -7.29 -17.70 -1.85
C LYS A 104 -6.00 -17.78 -1.04
N ILE A 105 -5.53 -16.63 -0.52
CA ILE A 105 -4.27 -16.57 0.20
C ILE A 105 -4.37 -17.56 1.37
N SER A 106 -3.44 -18.51 1.40
CA SER A 106 -3.48 -19.57 2.40
C SER A 106 -3.15 -18.99 3.77
N ILE A 107 -4.15 -18.98 4.65
CA ILE A 107 -3.93 -18.73 6.08
C ILE A 107 -3.08 -19.88 6.65
N PRO A 108 -1.97 -19.59 7.34
CA PRO A 108 -1.23 -20.62 8.07
C PRO A 108 -2.12 -21.39 9.04
N SER A 109 -1.85 -22.68 9.24
CA SER A 109 -2.67 -23.56 10.10
C SER A 109 -2.79 -23.04 11.55
N TYR A 110 -1.71 -22.47 12.10
CA TYR A 110 -1.73 -21.89 13.44
C TYR A 110 -2.70 -20.69 13.54
N ALA A 111 -2.80 -19.88 12.48
CA ALA A 111 -3.67 -18.72 12.41
C ALA A 111 -5.14 -19.13 12.26
N LYS A 112 -5.45 -20.21 11.53
CA LYS A 112 -6.82 -20.74 11.46
C LYS A 112 -7.38 -21.09 12.84
N HIS A 113 -6.57 -21.70 13.69
CA HIS A 113 -6.98 -22.03 15.05
C HIS A 113 -7.20 -20.79 15.93
N GLN A 114 -6.43 -19.71 15.73
CA GLN A 114 -6.64 -18.45 16.43
C GLN A 114 -7.91 -17.74 15.96
N LEU A 115 -8.09 -17.62 14.64
CA LEU A 115 -9.28 -17.02 14.03
C LEU A 115 -10.57 -17.77 14.39
N ALA A 116 -10.52 -19.11 14.54
CA ALA A 116 -11.66 -19.90 14.98
C ALA A 116 -12.13 -19.55 16.41
N LYS A 117 -11.24 -19.02 17.26
CA LYS A 117 -11.58 -18.64 18.65
C LYS A 117 -12.21 -17.25 18.75
N THR A 118 -12.15 -16.47 17.67
CA THR A 118 -12.49 -15.05 17.66
C THR A 118 -13.51 -14.72 16.56
N ASP A 119 -14.26 -15.71 16.10
CA ASP A 119 -15.23 -15.61 15.00
C ASP A 119 -14.63 -14.95 13.75
N GLY A 120 -13.40 -15.34 13.41
CA GLY A 120 -12.69 -14.85 12.22
C GLY A 120 -12.09 -13.45 12.37
N LYS A 121 -12.05 -12.90 13.59
CA LYS A 121 -11.52 -11.55 13.84
C LYS A 121 -10.19 -11.56 14.58
N VAL A 122 -9.25 -10.72 14.18
CA VAL A 122 -8.03 -10.48 14.96
C VAL A 122 -8.29 -9.33 15.92
N THR A 123 -8.22 -9.58 17.22
CA THR A 123 -8.41 -8.56 18.26
C THR A 123 -7.07 -8.10 18.81
N CYS A 124 -6.99 -6.84 19.22
CA CYS A 124 -5.80 -6.28 19.80
C CYS A 124 -6.15 -5.32 20.94
N GLY A 125 -5.40 -5.41 22.04
CA GLY A 125 -5.31 -4.38 23.08
C GLY A 125 -6.64 -4.01 23.76
N GLY A 126 -7.53 -4.98 24.01
CA GLY A 126 -8.79 -4.72 24.73
C GLY A 126 -9.82 -3.86 24.00
N SER A 127 -9.52 -3.40 22.78
CA SER A 127 -10.33 -2.42 22.04
C SER A 127 -11.67 -2.94 21.49
N GLY A 128 -11.99 -4.23 21.66
CA GLY A 128 -13.23 -4.86 21.21
C GLY A 128 -13.46 -4.89 19.69
N ARG A 129 -12.75 -4.06 18.92
CA ARG A 129 -12.80 -3.99 17.46
C ARG A 129 -11.90 -5.06 16.88
N GLY A 130 -12.51 -6.12 16.39
CA GLY A 130 -11.83 -7.15 15.64
C GLY A 130 -11.62 -6.76 14.18
N PHE A 131 -10.45 -7.05 13.62
CA PHE A 131 -10.12 -6.83 12.22
C PHE A 131 -10.40 -8.08 11.39
N SER A 132 -10.77 -7.89 10.11
CA SER A 132 -11.04 -9.01 9.22
C SER A 132 -9.76 -9.80 8.89
N GLU A 133 -9.92 -11.10 8.63
CA GLU A 133 -8.87 -11.95 8.10
C GLU A 133 -8.23 -11.35 6.84
N ASN A 134 -9.04 -10.83 5.92
CA ASN A 134 -8.58 -10.25 4.66
C ASN A 134 -7.67 -9.04 4.88
N TYR A 135 -7.98 -8.20 5.88
CA TYR A 135 -7.14 -7.06 6.23
C TYR A 135 -5.74 -7.51 6.68
N VAL A 136 -5.67 -8.46 7.62
CA VAL A 136 -4.37 -8.97 8.13
C VAL A 136 -3.59 -9.70 7.04
N THR A 137 -4.30 -10.46 6.21
CA THR A 137 -3.74 -11.15 5.05
C THR A 137 -3.14 -10.15 4.05
N GLY A 138 -3.81 -9.02 3.81
CA GLY A 138 -3.31 -7.97 2.93
C GLY A 138 -2.01 -7.35 3.42
N ASN A 139 -1.91 -7.05 4.72
CA ASN A 139 -0.68 -6.57 5.34
C ASN A 139 0.48 -7.55 5.14
N MET A 140 0.26 -8.84 5.43
CA MET A 140 1.26 -9.90 5.20
C MET A 140 1.67 -10.00 3.72
N TRP A 141 0.70 -9.85 2.80
CA TRP A 141 0.95 -9.88 1.37
C TRP A 141 1.86 -8.74 0.92
N TYR A 142 1.60 -7.50 1.36
CA TYR A 142 2.43 -6.33 1.05
C TYR A 142 3.85 -6.43 1.61
N ILE A 143 4.04 -7.13 2.73
CA ILE A 143 5.35 -7.32 3.36
C ILE A 143 6.20 -8.36 2.64
N ASN A 144 5.59 -9.48 2.23
CA ASN A 144 6.34 -10.60 1.65
C ASN A 144 5.97 -10.88 0.19
N LYS A 145 4.73 -11.32 -0.05
CA LYS A 145 4.33 -11.93 -1.33
C LYS A 145 4.40 -10.97 -2.51
N MET A 146 4.14 -9.68 -2.29
CA MET A 146 4.29 -8.65 -3.31
C MET A 146 5.69 -8.64 -3.93
N PHE A 147 6.73 -8.73 -3.11
CA PHE A 147 8.12 -8.63 -3.56
C PHE A 147 8.67 -9.92 -4.18
N ASP A 148 7.96 -11.05 -4.04
CA ASP A 148 8.27 -12.29 -4.74
C ASP A 148 7.71 -12.32 -6.18
N LEU A 149 6.90 -11.32 -6.56
CA LEU A 149 6.33 -11.25 -7.91
C LEU A 149 7.43 -10.97 -8.94
N LYS A 150 7.59 -11.90 -9.89
CA LYS A 150 8.51 -11.76 -11.02
C LYS A 150 8.28 -10.48 -11.82
N LEU A 151 7.02 -10.03 -11.93
CA LEU A 151 6.68 -8.77 -12.63
C LEU A 151 7.43 -7.57 -12.04
N LEU A 152 7.60 -7.49 -10.72
CA LEU A 152 8.29 -6.36 -10.09
C LEU A 152 9.76 -6.28 -10.52
N SER A 153 10.40 -7.40 -10.86
CA SER A 153 11.80 -7.37 -11.36
C SER A 153 11.98 -6.61 -12.68
N CYS A 154 10.88 -6.30 -13.39
CA CYS A 154 10.91 -5.50 -14.60
C CYS A 154 10.96 -3.99 -14.35
N TYR A 155 10.69 -3.55 -13.11
CA TYR A 155 10.57 -2.15 -12.73
C TYR A 155 11.67 -1.74 -11.75
N LYS A 156 11.97 -0.44 -11.69
CA LYS A 156 12.89 0.11 -10.69
C LYS A 156 12.17 0.48 -9.39
N TYR A 157 10.92 0.92 -9.52
CA TYR A 157 10.12 1.45 -8.43
C TYR A 157 8.76 0.76 -8.33
N PHE A 158 8.22 0.67 -7.13
CA PHE A 158 6.81 0.33 -6.91
C PHE A 158 6.13 1.45 -6.12
N PHE A 159 4.82 1.58 -6.28
CA PHE A 159 3.96 2.35 -5.40
C PHE A 159 2.78 1.50 -4.97
N LYS A 160 2.53 1.40 -3.66
CA LYS A 160 1.26 0.93 -3.15
C LYS A 160 0.30 2.11 -3.08
N VAL A 161 -0.90 1.93 -3.62
CA VAL A 161 -2.01 2.87 -3.47
C VAL A 161 -3.21 2.06 -2.99
N ASP A 162 -3.83 2.44 -1.89
CA ASP A 162 -5.10 1.83 -1.47
C ASP A 162 -6.25 2.33 -2.38
N TYR A 163 -7.27 1.50 -2.61
CA TYR A 163 -8.32 1.77 -3.61
C TYR A 163 -9.19 3.00 -3.30
N ASP A 164 -9.12 3.53 -2.08
CA ASP A 164 -9.91 4.66 -1.58
C ASP A 164 -9.08 5.94 -1.38
N VAL A 165 -7.89 6.00 -1.97
CA VAL A 165 -7.06 7.20 -2.07
C VAL A 165 -7.52 8.04 -3.26
N PHE A 166 -7.58 9.35 -3.08
CA PHE A 166 -7.85 10.30 -4.17
C PHE A 166 -6.70 11.29 -4.33
N PHE A 167 -6.35 11.60 -5.58
CA PHE A 167 -5.38 12.65 -5.89
C PHE A 167 -6.16 13.88 -6.38
N LEU A 168 -6.09 14.98 -5.65
CA LEU A 168 -6.85 16.19 -6.02
C LEU A 168 -6.09 17.11 -6.98
N ARG A 169 -4.77 16.96 -7.06
CA ARG A 169 -3.89 17.81 -7.86
C ARG A 169 -2.72 17.01 -8.41
N PRO A 170 -2.12 17.42 -9.55
CA PRO A 170 -0.88 16.83 -10.01
C PRO A 170 0.21 16.93 -8.94
N LEU A 171 1.07 15.91 -8.86
CA LEU A 171 2.31 16.06 -8.11
C LEU A 171 3.22 17.05 -8.85
N ALA A 172 3.57 18.16 -8.19
CA ALA A 172 4.43 19.20 -8.75
C ALA A 172 5.83 18.69 -9.13
N LEU A 173 6.23 17.55 -8.56
CA LEU A 173 7.51 16.91 -8.76
C LEU A 173 7.37 15.59 -9.53
N ASN A 174 8.39 15.28 -10.33
CA ASN A 174 8.56 13.94 -10.87
C ASN A 174 9.14 13.04 -9.76
N LEU A 175 8.35 12.08 -9.27
CA LEU A 175 8.74 11.26 -8.12
C LEU A 175 9.98 10.43 -8.40
N PHE A 176 10.09 9.89 -9.62
CA PHE A 176 11.26 9.10 -10.00
C PHE A 176 12.52 9.95 -9.98
N GLN A 177 12.46 11.14 -10.58
CA GLN A 177 13.57 12.07 -10.57
C GLN A 177 13.97 12.43 -9.13
N GLN A 178 13.02 12.77 -8.25
CA GLN A 178 13.32 13.07 -6.84
C GLN A 178 13.94 11.88 -6.11
N MET A 179 13.44 10.67 -6.36
CA MET A 179 14.02 9.46 -5.80
C MET A 179 15.43 9.18 -6.33
N GLU A 180 15.74 9.50 -7.58
CA GLU A 180 17.12 9.41 -8.11
C GLU A 180 18.03 10.45 -7.46
N GLU A 181 17.65 11.73 -7.52
CA GLU A 181 18.46 12.86 -7.07
C GLU A 181 18.84 12.72 -5.59
N ARG A 182 17.88 12.34 -4.74
CA ARG A 182 18.09 12.17 -3.30
C ARG A 182 18.63 10.79 -2.93
N GLN A 183 18.76 9.90 -3.91
CA GLN A 183 19.04 8.48 -3.67
C GLN A 183 18.04 7.87 -2.67
N ALA A 184 16.77 8.29 -2.74
CA ALA A 184 15.72 7.84 -1.83
C ALA A 184 15.33 6.39 -2.13
N VAL A 185 15.18 5.60 -1.07
CA VAL A 185 14.83 4.18 -1.09
C VAL A 185 13.33 3.97 -0.88
N PHE A 186 12.69 4.89 -0.17
CA PHE A 186 11.28 4.83 0.18
C PHE A 186 10.60 6.19 0.09
N VAL A 187 9.30 6.16 -0.10
CA VAL A 187 8.43 7.32 -0.26
C VAL A 187 7.15 7.11 0.54
N HIS A 188 6.66 8.13 1.21
CA HIS A 188 5.37 8.11 1.91
C HIS A 188 4.66 9.47 1.82
N SER A 189 3.36 9.47 2.13
CA SER A 189 2.56 10.69 2.25
C SER A 189 2.56 11.29 3.66
N GLY A 190 2.68 10.48 4.70
CA GLY A 190 2.56 10.96 6.07
C GLY A 190 3.04 9.97 7.11
N THR A 191 2.87 10.33 8.38
CA THR A 191 3.16 9.47 9.53
C THR A 191 1.92 9.38 10.41
N ALA A 192 1.66 8.19 10.94
CA ALA A 192 0.63 7.93 11.92
C ALA A 192 1.25 7.42 13.23
N VAL A 193 0.54 7.60 14.34
CA VAL A 193 0.95 7.04 15.63
C VAL A 193 0.72 5.52 15.62
N GLN A 194 1.75 4.76 15.95
CA GLN A 194 1.72 3.31 16.04
C GLN A 194 0.66 2.85 17.03
N SER A 195 -0.21 1.96 16.57
CA SER A 195 -1.19 1.31 17.43
C SER A 195 -0.48 0.34 18.39
N PRO A 196 -1.00 0.12 19.61
CA PRO A 196 -0.51 -0.93 20.52
C PRO A 196 -0.47 -2.34 19.89
N CYS A 197 -1.15 -2.56 18.77
CA CYS A 197 -1.12 -3.81 18.01
C CYS A 197 0.24 -4.07 17.33
N GLY A 198 1.00 -3.02 17.05
CA GLY A 198 2.27 -3.13 16.34
C GLY A 198 3.46 -3.48 17.23
N THR A 199 3.35 -3.38 18.56
CA THR A 199 4.52 -3.37 19.47
C THR A 199 5.29 -4.69 19.47
N ASP A 200 4.59 -5.82 19.31
CA ASP A 200 5.24 -7.13 19.29
C ASP A 200 6.08 -7.36 18.01
N MET A 201 5.84 -6.60 16.95
CA MET A 201 6.68 -6.67 15.75
C MET A 201 8.09 -6.17 16.04
N ASP A 202 8.24 -5.12 16.86
CA ASP A 202 9.55 -4.55 17.20
C ASP A 202 10.42 -5.59 17.91
N SER A 203 9.82 -6.32 18.86
CA SER A 203 10.46 -7.44 19.57
C SER A 203 10.86 -8.57 18.62
N ALA A 204 9.98 -8.96 17.68
CA ALA A 204 10.28 -9.99 16.69
C ALA A 204 11.44 -9.56 15.77
N MET A 205 11.45 -8.31 15.33
CA MET A 205 12.52 -7.76 14.49
C MET A 205 13.84 -7.63 15.26
N ALA A 206 13.81 -7.27 16.54
CA ALA A 206 14.98 -7.25 17.40
C ALA A 206 15.56 -8.67 17.59
N GLN A 207 14.70 -9.68 17.78
CA GLN A 207 15.12 -11.08 17.81
C GLN A 207 15.78 -11.48 16.50
N PHE A 208 15.16 -11.18 15.35
CA PHE A 208 15.74 -11.47 14.05
C PHE A 208 17.12 -10.83 13.88
N ALA A 209 17.26 -9.54 14.25
CA ALA A 209 18.51 -8.82 14.17
C ALA A 209 19.62 -9.46 15.02
N LYS A 210 19.27 -9.93 16.22
CA LYS A 210 20.19 -10.64 17.12
C LYS A 210 20.66 -11.99 16.55
N GLU A 211 19.72 -12.78 16.04
CA GLU A 211 19.99 -14.09 15.41
C GLU A 211 20.82 -13.95 14.12
N ASN A 212 20.71 -12.80 13.46
CA ASN A 212 21.39 -12.48 12.21
C ASN A 212 22.41 -11.36 12.35
N ARG A 213 23.01 -11.19 13.54
CA ARG A 213 23.92 -10.07 13.88
C ARG A 213 25.02 -9.80 12.86
N GLN A 214 25.49 -10.84 12.17
CA GLN A 214 26.50 -10.72 11.11
C GLN A 214 26.06 -9.83 9.94
N ASP A 215 24.76 -9.75 9.67
CA ASP A 215 24.18 -8.99 8.56
C ASP A 215 24.09 -7.50 8.87
N PHE A 216 24.26 -7.11 10.15
CA PHE A 216 24.01 -5.78 10.71
C PHE A 216 25.23 -5.15 11.41
N LYS A 217 26.42 -5.76 11.32
CA LYS A 217 27.63 -5.33 12.06
C LYS A 217 28.02 -3.85 11.88
N THR A 218 27.62 -3.24 10.77
CA THR A 218 27.96 -1.86 10.42
C THR A 218 26.92 -0.83 10.87
N GLN A 219 25.83 -1.27 11.50
CA GLN A 219 24.77 -0.40 11.97
C GLN A 219 24.80 -0.28 13.48
N HIS A 220 24.59 0.93 13.97
CA HIS A 220 24.41 1.20 15.39
C HIS A 220 22.99 0.80 15.80
N ILE A 221 22.74 -0.51 15.86
CA ILE A 221 21.51 -1.04 16.45
C ILE A 221 21.73 -1.10 17.96
N SER A 222 21.20 -0.13 18.68
CA SER A 222 21.09 -0.20 20.14
C SER A 222 19.88 -1.03 20.50
N PHE A 223 20.13 -2.19 21.08
CA PHE A 223 19.10 -2.99 21.75
C PHE A 223 18.94 -2.44 23.16
N ARG A 224 17.81 -1.78 23.45
CA ARG A 224 17.50 -1.38 24.82
C ARG A 224 16.72 -2.53 25.47
N GLN A 225 17.24 -3.02 26.59
CA GLN A 225 16.55 -4.01 27.40
C GLN A 225 15.55 -3.29 28.31
N TYR A 226 14.27 -3.61 28.19
CA TYR A 226 13.27 -3.22 29.17
C TYR A 226 12.94 -4.41 30.09
N SER A 227 12.79 -4.11 31.39
CA SER A 227 12.24 -4.93 32.49
C SER A 227 13.19 -5.61 33.49
N LYS A 228 12.77 -5.46 34.76
CA LYS A 228 13.30 -6.01 36.03
C LYS A 228 12.80 -7.43 36.35
N THR A 229 12.00 -8.05 35.49
CA THR A 229 11.41 -9.37 35.73
C THR A 229 11.51 -10.25 34.49
N THR A 230 12.57 -11.07 34.42
CA THR A 230 12.77 -12.33 33.66
C THR A 230 12.29 -12.52 32.19
N THR A 231 11.58 -11.60 31.57
CA THR A 231 11.30 -11.59 30.12
C THR A 231 12.15 -10.52 29.45
N TYR A 232 12.92 -10.94 28.45
CA TYR A 232 13.86 -10.09 27.73
C TYR A 232 13.11 -9.28 26.66
N ASP A 233 12.73 -8.04 26.97
CA ASP A 233 12.20 -7.12 25.96
C ASP A 233 13.37 -6.38 25.31
N TYR A 234 13.67 -6.71 24.06
CA TYR A 234 14.65 -5.99 23.25
C TYR A 234 13.89 -5.02 22.35
N THR A 235 14.02 -3.72 22.61
CA THR A 235 13.50 -2.69 21.69
C THR A 235 14.64 -2.20 20.82
N LEU A 236 14.39 -2.11 19.52
CA LEU A 236 15.21 -1.31 18.62
C LEU A 236 14.99 0.15 19.02
N ASP A 237 16.04 0.86 19.43
CA ASP A 237 15.94 2.29 19.74
C ASP A 237 15.87 3.05 18.41
N PHE A 238 14.67 3.06 17.82
CA PHE A 238 14.41 3.88 16.65
C PHE A 238 14.16 5.31 17.14
N PRO A 239 14.85 6.33 16.59
CA PRO A 239 14.34 7.68 16.71
C PRO A 239 12.91 7.63 16.14
N HIS A 240 11.92 7.97 16.98
CA HIS A 240 10.47 7.83 16.73
C HIS A 240 9.82 6.48 17.08
N ALA A 241 10.24 5.79 18.14
CA ALA A 241 9.44 4.71 18.76
C ALA A 241 8.02 5.22 19.09
N GLY A 242 7.05 4.90 18.22
CA GLY A 242 5.68 5.40 18.29
C GLY A 242 5.13 6.02 16.99
N ASP A 243 5.97 6.31 15.99
CA ASP A 243 5.52 6.77 14.67
C ASP A 243 5.70 5.66 13.63
N MET A 244 4.75 5.55 12.69
CA MET A 244 4.83 4.66 11.53
C MET A 244 4.44 5.43 10.26
N TYR A 245 4.88 4.98 9.10
CA TYR A 245 4.45 5.60 7.85
C TYR A 245 2.99 5.29 7.57
N GLU A 246 2.23 6.29 7.11
CA GLU A 246 0.90 6.03 6.57
C GLU A 246 1.00 5.11 5.36
N GLY A 247 0.26 4.01 5.39
CA GLY A 247 0.41 2.94 4.42
C GLY A 247 -0.48 3.04 3.20
N ASN A 248 -1.35 4.03 3.13
CA ASN A 248 -2.36 4.13 2.08
C ASN A 248 -1.75 4.61 0.76
N PHE A 249 -0.65 5.37 0.83
CA PHE A 249 0.19 5.72 -0.32
C PHE A 249 1.67 5.69 0.04
N VAL A 250 2.37 4.65 -0.41
CA VAL A 250 3.81 4.48 -0.20
C VAL A 250 4.48 3.99 -1.48
N GLY A 251 5.79 4.18 -1.58
CA GLY A 251 6.56 3.63 -2.69
C GLY A 251 8.00 3.37 -2.33
N GLY A 252 8.73 2.69 -3.21
CA GLY A 252 10.12 2.39 -2.93
C GLY A 252 10.89 1.77 -4.07
N ARG A 253 12.20 1.67 -3.88
CA ARG A 253 13.13 1.01 -4.82
C ARG A 253 12.97 -0.51 -4.71
N ILE A 254 12.53 -1.15 -5.79
CA ILE A 254 12.31 -2.60 -5.81
C ILE A 254 13.57 -3.37 -5.45
N THR A 255 14.75 -2.91 -5.87
CA THR A 255 16.03 -3.57 -5.56
C THR A 255 16.35 -3.63 -4.07
N PHE A 256 15.89 -2.65 -3.28
CA PHE A 256 16.02 -2.70 -1.84
C PHE A 256 15.04 -3.73 -1.27
N TRP A 257 13.75 -3.56 -1.54
CA TRP A 257 12.67 -4.36 -0.95
C TRP A 257 12.66 -5.83 -1.40
N ASN A 258 13.14 -6.13 -2.60
CA ASN A 258 13.36 -7.48 -3.13
C ASN A 258 14.78 -8.01 -2.83
N SER A 259 15.52 -7.36 -1.92
CA SER A 259 16.82 -7.89 -1.52
C SER A 259 16.66 -9.19 -0.74
N LYS A 260 17.60 -10.13 -0.91
CA LYS A 260 17.61 -11.41 -0.16
C LYS A 260 17.51 -11.22 1.35
N LYS A 261 18.07 -10.12 1.87
CA LYS A 261 18.05 -9.80 3.30
C LYS A 261 16.64 -9.42 3.78
N LEU A 262 15.95 -8.54 3.06
CA LEU A 262 14.58 -8.15 3.41
C LEU A 262 13.58 -9.29 3.20
N LEU A 263 13.72 -10.06 2.11
CA LEU A 263 12.88 -11.25 1.92
C LEU A 263 13.08 -12.29 3.03
N LYS A 264 14.30 -12.44 3.55
CA LYS A 264 14.57 -13.30 4.71
C LYS A 264 13.89 -12.79 5.98
N LEU A 265 13.90 -11.48 6.23
CA LEU A 265 13.15 -10.88 7.34
C LEU A 265 11.64 -11.05 7.17
N ALA A 266 11.10 -10.75 5.98
CA ALA A 266 9.68 -10.89 5.67
C ALA A 266 9.20 -12.35 5.87
N GLY A 267 10.00 -13.32 5.41
CA GLY A 267 9.75 -14.74 5.64
C GLY A 267 9.83 -15.16 7.11
N PHE A 268 10.74 -14.57 7.89
CA PHE A 268 10.77 -14.76 9.35
C PHE A 268 9.49 -14.25 10.02
N LEU A 269 9.05 -13.03 9.68
CA LEU A 269 7.84 -12.43 10.26
C LEU A 269 6.57 -13.17 9.87
N GLU A 270 6.46 -13.65 8.62
CA GLU A 270 5.32 -14.47 8.17
C GLU A 270 5.17 -15.75 9.02
N ASN A 271 6.28 -16.34 9.45
CA ASN A 271 6.30 -17.58 10.22
C ASN A 271 6.43 -17.37 11.73
N TYR A 272 6.43 -16.12 12.21
CA TYR A 272 6.66 -15.82 13.61
C TYR A 272 5.48 -16.28 14.47
N PRO A 273 5.71 -17.05 15.55
CA PRO A 273 4.65 -17.47 16.46
C PRO A 273 3.93 -16.25 17.04
N ASN A 274 2.60 -16.21 16.93
CA ASN A 274 1.80 -15.04 17.33
C ASN A 274 2.14 -13.74 16.58
N GLY A 275 2.56 -13.83 15.32
CA GLY A 275 2.73 -12.66 14.46
C GLY A 275 1.40 -12.07 13.97
N PHE A 276 1.26 -11.94 12.66
CA PHE A 276 0.14 -11.29 11.96
C PHE A 276 -1.26 -11.56 12.54
N TYR A 277 -1.63 -12.82 12.72
CA TYR A 277 -3.00 -13.21 13.08
C TYR A 277 -3.29 -13.19 14.59
N ALA A 278 -2.28 -13.00 15.43
CA ALA A 278 -2.48 -12.79 16.86
C ALA A 278 -2.44 -11.30 17.21
N ASN A 279 -1.55 -10.54 16.56
CA ASN A 279 -1.24 -9.17 16.95
C ASN A 279 -1.61 -8.10 15.91
N ARG A 280 -2.21 -8.46 14.77
CA ARG A 280 -2.58 -7.51 13.70
C ARG A 280 -1.37 -6.66 13.27
N TRP A 281 -0.26 -7.33 12.99
CA TRP A 281 0.91 -6.70 12.40
C TRP A 281 0.59 -6.04 11.07
N THR A 282 1.09 -4.82 10.88
CA THR A 282 0.81 -4.00 9.71
C THR A 282 2.04 -3.82 8.83
N ASP A 283 1.79 -3.60 7.55
CA ASP A 283 2.82 -3.21 6.58
C ASP A 283 3.47 -1.86 6.93
N GLN A 284 2.70 -0.92 7.49
CA GLN A 284 3.15 0.38 8.00
C GLN A 284 4.31 0.27 9.00
N THR A 285 4.13 -0.53 10.05
CA THR A 285 5.18 -0.76 11.06
C THR A 285 6.37 -1.49 10.43
N TYR A 286 6.11 -2.48 9.58
CA TYR A 286 7.17 -3.22 8.91
C TYR A 286 8.07 -2.31 8.06
N TRP A 287 7.51 -1.45 7.20
CA TRP A 287 8.33 -0.62 6.31
C TRP A 287 9.22 0.32 7.11
N HIS A 288 8.68 0.98 8.13
CA HIS A 288 9.43 1.86 9.01
C HIS A 288 10.61 1.13 9.66
N ASN A 289 10.32 0.01 10.32
CA ASN A 289 11.32 -0.77 11.03
C ASN A 289 12.36 -1.40 10.10
N ALA A 290 11.94 -1.87 8.92
CA ALA A 290 12.82 -2.47 7.93
C ALA A 290 13.82 -1.43 7.38
N LEU A 291 13.37 -0.20 7.12
CA LEU A 291 14.24 0.89 6.70
C LEU A 291 15.25 1.21 7.78
N ALA A 292 14.79 1.39 9.01
CA ALA A 292 15.67 1.72 10.13
C ALA A 292 16.65 0.57 10.46
N LEU A 293 16.23 -0.68 10.26
CA LEU A 293 17.07 -1.86 10.43
C LEU A 293 18.09 -2.04 9.30
N TYR A 294 17.83 -1.61 8.06
CA TYR A 294 18.73 -1.90 6.92
C TYR A 294 19.45 -0.68 6.34
N LEU A 295 19.07 0.54 6.70
CA LEU A 295 19.66 1.78 6.19
C LEU A 295 20.25 2.63 7.32
N PRO A 296 21.58 2.84 7.34
CA PRO A 296 22.17 3.87 8.17
C PRO A 296 21.58 5.24 7.80
N ASN A 297 21.18 6.03 8.81
CA ASN A 297 20.54 7.34 8.60
C ASN A 297 19.38 7.28 7.59
N TYR A 298 18.45 6.33 7.80
CA TYR A 298 17.36 6.04 6.87
C TYR A 298 16.50 7.27 6.55
N ASN A 299 16.38 8.25 7.46
CA ASN A 299 15.67 9.51 7.23
C ASN A 299 16.17 10.26 5.98
N SER A 300 17.48 10.22 5.69
CA SER A 300 18.06 10.81 4.47
C SER A 300 17.73 10.03 3.19
N LYS A 301 17.14 8.85 3.31
CA LYS A 301 16.76 7.93 2.23
C LYS A 301 15.25 7.79 2.09
N VAL A 302 14.48 8.58 2.82
CA VAL A 302 13.02 8.57 2.76
C VAL A 302 12.54 9.91 2.23
N LEU A 303 11.62 9.87 1.27
CA LEU A 303 10.96 11.04 0.71
C LEU A 303 9.56 11.18 1.32
N ASN A 304 9.29 12.31 1.98
CA ASN A 304 7.96 12.68 2.43
C ASN A 304 7.31 13.59 1.38
N ILE A 305 6.38 13.06 0.58
CA ILE A 305 5.78 13.81 -0.53
C ILE A 305 5.03 15.05 -0.05
N GLU A 306 4.35 15.00 1.09
CA GLU A 306 3.61 16.15 1.60
C GLU A 306 4.55 17.29 2.01
N ALA A 307 5.69 16.96 2.62
CA ALA A 307 6.71 17.96 2.94
C ALA A 307 7.25 18.64 1.68
N GLU A 308 7.55 17.87 0.63
CA GLU A 308 8.03 18.43 -0.65
C GLU A 308 7.00 19.37 -1.32
N ARG A 309 5.71 19.06 -1.17
CA ARG A 309 4.64 19.94 -1.68
C ARG A 309 4.68 21.29 -0.98
N THR A 310 4.80 21.31 0.35
CA THR A 310 4.82 22.57 1.12
C THR A 310 6.03 23.45 0.81
N MET A 311 7.19 22.87 0.48
CA MET A 311 8.39 23.64 0.13
C MET A 311 8.32 24.28 -1.26
N THR A 312 7.47 23.76 -2.15
CA THR A 312 7.30 24.30 -3.52
C THR A 312 6.30 25.47 -3.54
N VAL A 313 5.38 25.53 -2.58
CA VAL A 313 4.27 26.50 -2.53
C VAL A 313 4.65 27.82 -1.83
N SER A 314 5.86 27.95 -1.28
CA SER A 314 6.28 29.21 -0.63
C SER A 314 6.51 30.40 -1.59
N ASN A 315 6.22 30.25 -2.89
CA ASN A 315 6.36 31.31 -3.90
C ASN A 315 5.05 31.73 -4.59
N GLU A 316 3.90 31.11 -4.29
CA GLU A 316 2.59 31.60 -4.75
C GLU A 316 1.54 31.37 -3.65
N GLU A 317 0.85 32.44 -3.26
CA GLU A 317 -0.36 32.36 -2.44
C GLU A 317 -1.42 31.53 -3.20
N GLU A 318 -1.70 30.29 -2.78
CA GLU A 318 -3.07 29.74 -2.73
C GLU A 318 -3.16 28.27 -2.25
N LEU A 319 -4.11 28.06 -1.33
CA LEU A 319 -4.86 26.83 -0.99
C LEU A 319 -4.07 25.51 -0.85
N GLN A 320 -3.88 25.10 0.42
CA GLN A 320 -3.44 23.79 0.88
C GLN A 320 -4.23 22.65 0.21
N GLY A 321 -3.55 21.78 -0.55
CA GLY A 321 -4.14 20.59 -1.16
C GLY A 321 -3.82 19.35 -0.33
N SER A 322 -4.77 18.86 0.47
CA SER A 322 -4.55 17.66 1.30
C SER A 322 -4.82 16.37 0.52
N PHE A 323 -4.15 15.28 0.90
CA PHE A 323 -4.63 13.93 0.61
C PHE A 323 -5.81 13.63 1.53
N PHE A 324 -6.86 13.01 0.98
CA PHE A 324 -8.01 12.62 1.77
C PHE A 324 -8.31 11.15 1.58
N HIS A 325 -8.51 10.48 2.70
CA HIS A 325 -9.18 9.19 2.71
C HIS A 325 -10.66 9.43 2.41
N ALA A 326 -11.32 8.54 1.66
CA ALA A 326 -12.74 8.68 1.31
C ALA A 326 -13.63 9.00 2.54
N LYS A 327 -13.25 8.48 3.72
CA LYS A 327 -13.95 8.62 5.00
C LYS A 327 -13.79 9.99 5.68
N THR A 328 -12.89 10.85 5.18
CA THR A 328 -12.54 12.14 5.79
C THR A 328 -12.55 13.30 4.80
N LEU A 329 -13.09 13.11 3.59
CA LEU A 329 -13.28 14.20 2.63
C LEU A 329 -14.30 15.19 3.21
N ASP A 330 -13.84 16.39 3.58
CA ASP A 330 -14.74 17.49 3.95
C ASP A 330 -15.40 18.11 2.70
N GLN A 331 -16.36 19.02 2.92
CA GLN A 331 -17.13 19.63 1.83
C GLN A 331 -16.25 20.37 0.80
N GLN A 332 -15.18 21.02 1.25
CA GLN A 332 -14.30 21.77 0.36
C GLN A 332 -13.47 20.83 -0.50
N ALA A 333 -12.99 19.72 0.08
CA ALA A 333 -12.28 18.67 -0.64
C ALA A 333 -13.17 17.97 -1.68
N MET A 334 -14.44 17.72 -1.34
CA MET A 334 -15.41 17.13 -2.27
C MET A 334 -15.78 18.06 -3.43
N ASN A 335 -16.00 19.34 -3.15
CA ASN A 335 -16.27 20.33 -4.19
C ASN A 335 -15.08 20.44 -5.14
N LEU A 336 -13.86 20.54 -4.61
CA LEU A 336 -12.64 20.54 -5.41
C LEU A 336 -12.52 19.25 -6.23
N TYR A 337 -12.74 18.07 -5.64
CA TYR A 337 -12.70 16.81 -6.36
C TYR A 337 -13.69 16.78 -7.54
N CYS A 338 -14.94 17.20 -7.32
CA CYS A 338 -15.99 17.22 -8.35
C CYS A 338 -15.66 18.19 -9.49
N GLU A 339 -15.23 19.41 -9.17
CA GLU A 339 -14.82 20.40 -10.17
C GLU A 339 -13.59 19.93 -10.96
N THR A 340 -12.58 19.40 -10.26
CA THR A 340 -11.29 19.09 -10.88
C THR A 340 -11.30 17.77 -11.66
N VAL A 341 -12.05 16.77 -11.21
CA VAL A 341 -12.08 15.42 -11.82
C VAL A 341 -13.23 15.26 -12.80
N PHE A 342 -14.42 15.75 -12.44
CA PHE A 342 -15.64 15.56 -13.23
C PHE A 342 -16.15 16.83 -13.94
N GLY A 343 -15.56 17.99 -13.65
CA GLY A 343 -15.98 19.26 -14.26
C GLY A 343 -17.41 19.66 -13.92
N CYS A 344 -17.96 19.15 -12.82
CA CYS A 344 -19.36 19.35 -12.45
C CYS A 344 -19.52 20.43 -11.37
N SER A 345 -20.70 21.04 -11.32
CA SER A 345 -21.03 22.15 -10.40
C SER A 345 -21.09 21.69 -8.93
N THR A 346 -21.08 22.66 -8.01
CA THR A 346 -21.27 22.45 -6.56
C THR A 346 -22.52 21.64 -6.22
N GLU A 347 -23.62 21.80 -6.96
CA GLU A 347 -24.85 20.99 -6.78
C GLU A 347 -24.63 19.50 -7.07
N ALA A 348 -23.81 19.16 -8.08
CA ALA A 348 -23.47 17.77 -8.38
C ALA A 348 -22.53 17.16 -7.32
N ALA A 349 -21.70 17.99 -6.67
CA ALA A 349 -20.85 17.56 -5.55
C ALA A 349 -21.69 17.17 -4.31
N ASP A 350 -22.77 17.91 -4.04
CA ASP A 350 -23.71 17.59 -2.96
C ASP A 350 -24.48 16.29 -3.20
N GLU A 351 -24.86 16.02 -4.45
CA GLU A 351 -25.51 14.76 -4.83
C GLU A 351 -24.57 13.55 -4.69
N MET A 352 -23.31 13.68 -5.12
CA MET A 352 -22.28 12.66 -4.88
C MET A 352 -22.05 12.40 -3.39
N ARG A 353 -22.02 13.45 -2.56
CA ARG A 353 -21.89 13.32 -1.10
C ARG A 353 -23.09 12.60 -0.49
N HIS A 354 -24.31 12.91 -0.92
CA HIS A 354 -25.51 12.21 -0.47
C HIS A 354 -25.50 10.73 -0.87
N GLN A 355 -24.95 10.38 -2.03
CA GLN A 355 -24.73 8.99 -2.43
C GLN A 355 -23.65 8.31 -1.55
N MET A 356 -22.58 9.01 -1.19
CA MET A 356 -21.53 8.49 -0.30
C MET A 356 -22.03 8.26 1.13
N THR A 357 -22.83 9.17 1.68
CA THR A 357 -23.42 9.03 3.03
C THR A 357 -24.62 8.08 3.07
N SER A 358 -25.37 7.92 1.97
CA SER A 358 -26.49 6.97 1.91
C SER A 358 -26.02 5.52 1.71
N ALA A 359 -24.90 5.30 1.03
CA ALA A 359 -24.23 3.99 1.01
C ALA A 359 -23.85 3.51 2.43
N GLU A 360 -23.57 4.43 3.35
CA GLU A 360 -23.34 4.14 4.78
C GLU A 360 -24.65 3.87 5.54
N ALA A 361 -25.74 4.56 5.22
CA ALA A 361 -27.06 4.30 5.82
C ALA A 361 -27.57 2.88 5.50
N VAL A 362 -27.27 2.34 4.32
CA VAL A 362 -27.61 0.96 3.94
C VAL A 362 -26.78 -0.06 4.74
N MET A 363 -25.53 0.25 5.09
CA MET A 363 -24.70 -0.62 5.94
C MET A 363 -24.98 -0.47 7.45
N GLY A 364 -25.63 0.62 7.88
CA GLY A 364 -26.09 0.83 9.26
C GLY A 364 -27.48 0.26 9.58
N ILE A 365 -28.24 -0.22 8.58
CA ILE A 365 -29.62 -0.69 8.74
C ILE A 365 -29.75 -2.23 8.60
N VAL A 366 -28.69 -2.96 8.25
CA VAL A 366 -28.69 -4.43 8.39
C VAL A 366 -28.16 -4.80 9.77
N LYS A 367 -29.08 -4.79 10.76
CA LYS A 367 -28.88 -5.38 12.09
C LYS A 367 -29.14 -6.88 12.07
#